data_AF-A0A920ST07-F1
#
_entry.id   AF-A0A920ST07-F1
#
_cell.length_a   1.000
_cell.length_b   1.000
_cell.length_c   1.000
_cell.angle_alpha   90.00
_cell.angle_beta   90.00
_cell.angle_gamma   90.00
#
_symmetry.space_group_name_H-M   'P 1'
#
loop_
_entity.id
_entity.type
_entity.pdbx_description
1 polymer ?
#
loop_
_entity_poly.entity_id
_entity_poly.type
_entity_poly.pdbx_seq_one_letter_code
_entity_poly.pdbx_strand_id
1 'polypeptide(L)'
;MLKEIGSAPTVLGPRIVARIKILSNLNIAERRVPQDGRMRLKLSKSQEIDFRVSTLPTQFGEKVVIRILDGSGAALGLEVLGLEAEQFRHTRKPSTTVRHDSCHRSDRQR
;
A
#
# COMPACT_ATOMS: atom_id res chain seq x y z
N MET A 1 12.73 4.57 14.02
CA MET A 1 12.89 6.04 14.06
C MET A 1 12.84 6.61 12.67
N LEU A 2 12.24 7.79 12.48
CA LEU A 2 12.30 8.53 11.22
C LEU A 2 13.66 9.22 11.09
N LYS A 3 14.14 9.40 9.85
CA LYS A 3 15.37 10.13 9.54
C LYS A 3 15.05 11.22 8.54
N GLU A 4 15.50 12.43 8.84
CA GLU A 4 15.50 13.52 7.86
C GLU A 4 16.64 13.28 6.87
N ILE A 5 16.34 13.38 5.58
CA ILE A 5 17.30 13.05 4.50
C ILE A 5 17.67 14.30 3.70
N GLY A 6 16.87 15.36 3.78
CA GLY A 6 17.16 16.65 3.16
C GLY A 6 16.01 17.63 3.34
N SER A 7 16.33 18.92 3.19
CA SER A 7 15.38 20.02 3.21
C SER A 7 15.51 20.82 1.92
N ALA A 8 14.37 21.17 1.31
CA ALA A 8 14.31 21.91 0.06
C ALA A 8 13.70 23.30 0.30
N PRO A 9 14.06 24.32 -0.51
CA PRO A 9 13.44 25.64 -0.42
C PRO A 9 11.91 25.58 -0.62
N THR A 10 11.16 26.28 0.23
CA THR A 10 9.68 26.27 0.26
C THR A 10 9.04 26.65 -1.08
N VAL A 11 9.72 27.50 -1.86
CA VAL A 11 9.27 27.94 -3.19
C VAL A 11 9.09 26.77 -4.17
N LEU A 12 9.84 25.67 -3.99
CA LEU A 12 9.74 24.49 -4.85
C LEU A 12 8.57 23.56 -4.47
N GLY A 13 8.00 23.70 -3.27
CA GLY A 13 6.95 22.83 -2.74
C GLY A 13 5.79 22.61 -3.73
N PRO A 14 5.11 23.67 -4.20
CA PRO A 14 3.98 23.53 -5.14
C PRO A 14 4.35 22.86 -6.47
N ARG A 15 5.58 23.08 -6.95
CA ARG A 15 6.06 22.48 -8.21
C ARG A 15 6.31 20.98 -8.05
N ILE A 16 6.87 20.57 -6.91
CA ILE A 16 7.11 19.17 -6.57
C ILE A 16 5.78 18.44 -6.40
N VAL A 17 4.83 19.03 -5.66
CA VAL A 17 3.48 18.45 -5.46
C VAL A 17 2.76 18.27 -6.79
N ALA A 18 2.78 19.26 -7.68
CA ALA A 18 2.17 19.16 -9.00
C ALA A 18 2.80 18.02 -9.83
N ARG A 19 4.13 17.86 -9.78
CA ARG A 19 4.81 16.77 -10.50
C ARG A 19 4.40 15.40 -9.97
N ILE A 20 4.31 15.24 -8.65
CA ILE A 20 3.87 14.00 -8.01
C ILE A 20 2.41 13.70 -8.37
N LYS A 21 1.52 14.69 -8.32
CA LYS A 21 0.12 14.54 -8.73
C LYS A 21 -0.02 14.06 -10.18
N ILE A 22 0.75 14.61 -11.11
CA ILE A 22 0.77 14.15 -12.51
C ILE A 22 1.21 12.68 -12.60
N LEU A 23 2.31 12.32 -11.94
CA LEU A 23 2.85 10.96 -11.97
C LEU A 23 1.89 9.92 -11.37
N SER A 24 1.07 10.34 -10.40
CA SER A 24 0.06 9.50 -9.75
C SER A 24 -1.36 9.64 -10.32
N ASN A 25 -1.52 10.35 -11.45
CA ASN A 25 -2.80 10.58 -12.11
C ASN A 25 -3.86 11.25 -11.21
N LEU A 26 -3.43 12.22 -10.40
CA LEU A 26 -4.25 13.02 -9.47
C LEU A 26 -4.57 14.39 -10.05
N ASN A 27 -5.63 15.03 -9.53
CA ASN A 27 -6.05 16.35 -9.97
C ASN A 27 -5.16 17.44 -9.35
N ILE A 28 -4.44 18.17 -10.21
CA ILE A 28 -3.51 19.25 -9.83
C ILE A 28 -4.25 20.52 -9.38
N ALA A 29 -5.41 20.78 -9.98
CA ALA A 29 -6.23 21.95 -9.68
C ALA A 29 -6.90 21.82 -8.31
N GLU A 30 -7.25 20.59 -7.91
CA GLU A 30 -7.86 20.34 -6.61
C GLU A 30 -6.78 20.22 -5.51
N ARG A 31 -6.96 21.02 -4.46
CA ARG A 31 -6.02 21.17 -3.33
C ARG A 31 -6.73 21.26 -1.97
N ARG A 32 -8.06 21.16 -1.94
CA ARG A 32 -8.89 21.32 -0.74
C ARG A 32 -9.34 19.99 -0.16
N VAL A 33 -9.26 18.91 -0.93
CA VAL A 33 -9.60 17.56 -0.48
C VAL A 33 -8.37 16.65 -0.52
N PRO A 34 -8.28 15.67 0.40
CA PRO A 34 -7.27 14.63 0.31
C PRO A 34 -7.41 13.86 -1.01
N GLN A 35 -6.29 13.40 -1.58
CA GLN A 35 -6.30 12.56 -2.78
C GLN A 35 -5.32 11.40 -2.60
N ASP A 36 -5.71 10.24 -3.11
CA ASP A 36 -4.90 9.02 -3.09
C ASP A 36 -4.70 8.51 -4.50
N GLY A 37 -3.45 8.18 -4.82
CA GLY A 37 -3.03 7.74 -6.15
C GLY A 37 -2.04 6.60 -6.08
N ARG A 38 -1.78 6.02 -7.25
CA ARG A 38 -0.74 5.00 -7.44
C ARG A 38 0.14 5.44 -8.60
N MET A 39 1.44 5.20 -8.48
CA MET A 39 2.35 5.29 -9.63
C MET A 39 3.22 4.05 -9.66
N ARG A 40 3.53 3.57 -10.86
CA ARG A 40 4.47 2.47 -11.09
C ARG A 40 5.69 3.00 -11.81
N LEU A 41 6.86 2.71 -11.26
CA LEU A 41 8.14 3.05 -11.89
C LEU A 41 8.86 1.76 -12.26
N LYS A 42 9.23 1.65 -13.54
CA LYS A 42 10.12 0.59 -14.02
C LYS A 42 11.55 1.09 -13.88
N LEU A 43 12.32 0.53 -12.94
CA LEU A 43 13.73 0.88 -12.77
C LEU A 43 14.62 0.08 -13.73
N SER A 44 14.21 -1.15 -14.04
CA SER A 44 14.93 -2.05 -14.96
C SER A 44 13.95 -2.98 -15.68
N LYS A 45 14.45 -3.87 -16.55
CA LYS A 45 13.62 -4.87 -17.24
C LYS A 45 12.92 -5.84 -16.27
N SER A 46 13.48 -6.04 -15.08
CA SER A 46 12.99 -7.01 -14.09
C SER A 46 12.48 -6.39 -12.79
N GLN A 47 12.67 -5.08 -12.60
CA GLN A 47 12.29 -4.40 -11.37
C GLN A 47 11.27 -3.30 -11.64
N GLU A 48 10.04 -3.55 -11.18
CA GLU A 48 8.95 -2.59 -11.14
C GLU A 48 8.61 -2.33 -9.67
N ILE A 49 8.57 -1.05 -9.28
CA ILE A 49 8.21 -0.63 -7.93
C ILE A 49 6.86 0.07 -7.98
N ASP A 50 5.96 -0.37 -7.11
CA ASP A 50 4.67 0.24 -6.87
C ASP A 50 4.80 1.32 -5.80
N PHE A 51 4.31 2.51 -6.08
CA PHE A 51 4.22 3.58 -5.10
C PHE A 51 2.76 3.92 -4.84
N ARG A 52 2.41 4.02 -3.57
CA ARG A 52 1.15 4.64 -3.14
C ARG A 52 1.43 6.06 -2.69
N VAL A 53 0.65 7.00 -3.21
CA VAL A 53 0.82 8.41 -2.94
C VAL A 53 -0.46 8.94 -2.31
N SER A 54 -0.32 9.66 -1.20
CA SER A 54 -1.42 10.35 -0.54
C SER A 54 -1.06 11.82 -0.41
N THR A 55 -1.97 12.71 -0.82
CA THR A 55 -1.83 14.17 -0.67
C THR A 55 -2.90 14.67 0.29
N LEU A 56 -2.51 15.50 1.25
CA LEU A 56 -3.40 16.07 2.26
C LEU A 56 -3.24 17.61 2.30
N PRO A 57 -4.34 18.39 2.29
CA PRO A 57 -4.27 19.83 2.50
C PRO A 57 -3.82 20.16 3.93
N THR A 58 -2.95 21.16 4.06
CA THR A 58 -2.44 21.70 5.32
C THR A 58 -2.41 23.22 5.29
N GLN A 59 -2.18 23.87 6.43
CA GLN A 59 -2.12 25.34 6.50
C GLN A 59 -1.05 25.95 5.58
N PHE A 60 0.08 25.27 5.38
CA PHE A 60 1.24 25.77 4.64
C PHE A 60 1.38 25.15 3.24
N GLY A 61 0.31 24.54 2.71
CA GLY A 61 0.32 23.88 1.39
C GLY A 61 -0.19 22.44 1.47
N GLU A 62 0.39 21.54 0.68
CA GLU A 62 -0.03 20.14 0.62
C GLU A 62 1.06 19.23 1.19
N LYS A 63 0.68 18.39 2.16
CA LYS A 63 1.53 17.32 2.66
C LYS A 63 1.41 16.12 1.72
N VAL A 64 2.55 15.58 1.29
CA VAL A 64 2.61 14.38 0.44
C VAL A 64 3.28 13.25 1.20
N VAL A 65 2.67 12.08 1.17
CA VAL A 65 3.24 10.85 1.71
C VAL A 65 3.34 9.84 0.57
N ILE A 66 4.52 9.25 0.41
CA ILE A 66 4.76 8.19 -0.58
C ILE A 66 5.15 6.93 0.18
N ARG A 67 4.46 5.84 -0.12
CA ARG A 67 4.80 4.50 0.36
C ARG A 67 5.36 3.70 -0.80
N ILE A 68 6.55 3.15 -0.58
CA ILE A 68 7.22 2.25 -1.50
C ILE A 68 6.72 0.83 -1.21
N LEU A 69 6.20 0.16 -2.23
CA LEU A 69 5.82 -1.25 -2.19
C LEU A 69 6.75 -2.00 -3.14
N ASP A 70 7.64 -2.79 -2.55
CA ASP A 70 8.49 -3.71 -3.30
C ASP A 70 7.78 -5.07 -3.41
N GLY A 71 7.44 -5.47 -4.64
CA GLY A 71 6.77 -6.75 -4.91
C GLY A 71 7.67 -7.97 -4.67
N SER A 72 8.98 -7.79 -4.54
CA SER A 72 9.93 -8.90 -4.35
C SER A 72 9.86 -9.55 -2.96
N GLY A 73 9.33 -8.84 -1.96
CA GLY A 73 9.28 -9.31 -0.56
C GLY A 73 8.10 -10.21 -0.20
N ALA A 74 7.16 -10.47 -1.12
CA ALA A 74 5.92 -11.18 -0.82
C ALA A 74 6.08 -12.70 -0.61
N ALA A 75 7.27 -13.25 -0.83
CA ALA A 75 7.56 -14.68 -0.65
C ALA A 75 8.38 -14.95 0.64
N LEU A 76 8.08 -14.26 1.74
CA LEU A 76 8.60 -14.63 3.05
C LEU A 76 7.91 -15.93 3.48
N GLY A 77 8.65 -17.05 3.40
CA GLY A 77 8.22 -18.32 3.96
C GLY A 77 7.99 -18.23 5.48
N LEU A 78 7.11 -19.08 6.01
CA LEU A 78 6.83 -19.18 7.45
C LEU A 78 8.11 -19.43 8.27
N GLU A 79 9.15 -19.97 7.63
CA GLU A 79 10.46 -20.26 8.19
C GLU A 79 11.26 -19.00 8.55
N VAL A 80 11.03 -17.88 7.86
CA VAL A 80 11.79 -16.63 8.03
C VAL A 80 11.21 -15.76 9.17
N LEU A 81 10.04 -16.14 9.69
CA LEU A 81 9.33 -15.40 10.73
C LEU A 81 9.97 -15.55 12.13
N GLY A 82 11.03 -16.35 12.27
CA GLY A 82 11.72 -16.57 13.55
C GLY A 82 10.89 -17.37 14.55
N LEU A 83 9.96 -18.20 14.07
CA LEU A 83 9.13 -19.05 14.92
C LEU A 83 9.96 -20.15 15.57
N GLU A 84 9.74 -20.40 16.86
CA GLU A 84 10.30 -21.56 17.53
C GLU A 84 9.68 -22.86 16.98
N ALA A 85 10.40 -23.99 17.06
CA ALA A 85 9.99 -25.26 16.46
C ALA A 85 8.61 -25.75 16.93
N GLU A 86 8.27 -25.48 18.19
CA GLU A 86 6.95 -25.79 18.77
C GLU A 86 5.82 -24.97 18.12
N GLN A 87 6.06 -23.68 17.87
CA GLN A 87 5.11 -22.76 17.25
C GLN A 87 4.92 -23.07 15.77
N PHE A 88 6.00 -23.38 15.06
CA PHE A 88 5.97 -23.79 13.65
C PHE A 88 5.14 -25.07 13.44
N ARG A 89 5.21 -26.03 14.37
CA ARG A 89 4.42 -27.27 14.33
C ARG A 89 2.91 -27.04 14.54
N HIS A 90 2.54 -26.01 15.31
CA HIS A 90 1.13 -25.66 15.52
C HIS A 90 0.55 -24.89 14.32
N THR A 91 1.31 -23.94 13.76
CA THR A 91 0.87 -23.11 12.63
C THR A 91 0.82 -23.88 11.31
N ARG A 92 1.58 -24.97 11.17
CA ARG A 92 1.52 -25.87 10.00
C ARG A 92 0.37 -26.88 10.05
N LYS A 93 -0.45 -26.93 11.12
CA LYS A 93 -1.66 -27.76 11.09
C LYS A 93 -2.54 -27.26 9.93
N PRO A 94 -2.92 -28.12 8.96
CA PRO A 94 -3.80 -27.71 7.89
C PRO A 94 -5.08 -27.19 8.56
N SER A 95 -5.35 -25.89 8.41
CA SER A 95 -6.58 -25.30 8.88
C SER A 95 -7.70 -26.13 8.30
N THR A 96 -8.40 -26.80 9.18
CA THR A 96 -9.54 -27.65 8.88
C THR A 96 -10.45 -26.84 7.98
N THR A 97 -10.64 -27.28 6.74
CA THR A 97 -11.60 -26.69 5.83
C THR A 97 -12.92 -26.58 6.59
N VAL A 98 -13.27 -25.37 7.02
CA VAL A 98 -14.63 -25.06 7.44
C VAL A 98 -15.44 -25.22 6.17
N ARG A 99 -15.96 -26.43 5.98
CA ARG A 99 -17.03 -26.68 5.02
C ARG A 99 -18.12 -25.72 5.45
N HIS A 100 -18.33 -24.67 4.66
CA HIS A 100 -19.52 -23.86 4.78
C HIS A 100 -20.67 -24.81 4.50
N ASP A 101 -21.30 -25.30 5.56
CA ASP A 101 -22.45 -26.18 5.50
C ASP A 101 -23.50 -25.54 4.61
N SER A 102 -23.86 -26.30 3.59
CA SER A 102 -24.99 -26.09 2.72
C SER A 102 -26.23 -25.73 3.52
N CYS A 103 -26.61 -24.45 3.52
CA CYS A 103 -27.88 -23.99 4.02
C CYS A 103 -28.99 -24.49 3.07
N HIS A 104 -29.49 -25.69 3.37
CA HIS A 104 -30.82 -26.12 3.00
C HIS A 104 -31.84 -25.10 3.52
N ARG A 105 -32.45 -24.36 2.61
CA ARG A 105 -33.84 -23.90 2.76
C ARG A 105 -34.64 -24.40 1.57
N SER A 106 -34.98 -25.68 1.62
CA SER A 106 -36.27 -26.14 1.11
C SER A 106 -37.34 -25.62 2.06
N ASP A 107 -38.12 -24.64 1.65
CA ASP A 107 -39.52 -24.55 2.08
C ASP A 107 -40.35 -23.69 1.11
N ARG A 108 -41.28 -24.38 0.45
CA ARG A 108 -42.68 -24.03 0.21
C ARG A 108 -43.03 -22.92 -0.81
N GLN A 109 -43.60 -23.43 -1.90
CA GLN A 109 -45.00 -23.19 -2.31
C GLN A 109 -45.43 -21.71 -2.44
N ARG A 110 -45.25 -21.13 -3.62
CA ARG A 110 -46.31 -20.75 -4.59
C ARG A 110 -45.71 -19.92 -5.71
#